data_AF-A0AA97H7R5-F1
#
_entry.id   AF-A0AA97H7R5-F1
#
_cell.length_a   1.000
_cell.length_b   1.000
_cell.length_c   1.000
_cell.angle_alpha   90.00
_cell.angle_beta   90.00
_cell.angle_gamma   90.00
#
_symmetry.space_group_name_H-M   'P 1'
#
loop_
_entity.id
_entity.type
_entity.pdbx_description
1 polymer ?
#
loop_
_entity_poly.entity_id
_entity_poly.type
_entity_poly.pdbx_seq_one_letter_code
_entity_poly.pdbx_strand_id
1 'polypeptide(L)' 'MTLRIRLITIGDCEALAELQVSKRDFLSPWDPARGDDYFTVEGQRADVEAALARHERGESMPWVI' A
#
# COMPACT_ATOMS: atom_id res chain seq x y z
N MET A 1 19.57 0.42 -12.01
CA MET A 1 18.52 0.31 -10.97
C MET A 1 18.55 -1.12 -10.46
N THR A 2 18.83 -1.30 -9.17
CA THR A 2 18.76 -2.62 -8.54
C THR A 2 17.34 -2.80 -8.01
N LEU A 3 16.62 -3.81 -8.49
CA LEU A 3 15.31 -4.18 -7.95
C LEU A 3 15.51 -4.87 -6.61
N ARG A 4 14.74 -4.48 -5.58
CA ARG A 4 14.82 -5.06 -4.25
C ARG A 4 13.43 -5.20 -3.66
N ILE A 5 13.13 -6.39 -3.15
CA ILE A 5 11.96 -6.58 -2.29
C ILE A 5 12.34 -6.26 -0.85
N ARG A 6 11.50 -5.48 -0.16
CA ARG A 6 11.70 -5.08 1.24
C ARG A 6 10.37 -4.97 1.97
N LEU A 7 10.42 -4.99 3.30
CA LEU A 7 9.26 -4.64 4.11
C LEU A 7 8.85 -3.19 3.79
N ILE A 8 7.53 -2.97 3.73
CA ILE A 8 6.95 -1.63 3.60
C ILE A 8 7.30 -0.77 4.81
N THR A 9 7.37 0.54 4.61
CA THR A 9 7.60 1.53 5.64
C THR A 9 6.57 2.64 5.53
N ILE A 10 6.38 3.41 6.61
CA ILE A 10 5.50 4.58 6.58
C ILE A 10 5.94 5.62 5.53
N GLY A 11 7.22 5.68 5.18
CA GLY A 11 7.72 6.56 4.13
C GLY A 11 7.23 6.20 2.72
N ASP A 12 6.61 5.04 2.52
CA ASP A 12 6.08 4.61 1.22
C ASP A 12 4.67 5.13 0.94
N CYS A 13 3.98 5.71 1.93
CA CYS A 13 2.55 6.03 1.82
C CYS A 13 2.26 7.08 0.74
N GLU A 14 3.12 8.09 0.57
CA GLU A 14 2.97 9.10 -0.49
C GLU A 14 3.09 8.46 -1.88
N ALA A 15 4.14 7.66 -2.09
CA ALA A 15 4.36 6.98 -3.36
C ALA A 15 3.25 5.96 -3.68
N LEU A 16 2.71 5.29 -2.66
CA LEU A 16 1.58 4.38 -2.82
C LEU A 16 0.30 5.13 -3.19
N ALA A 17 -0.02 6.23 -2.53
CA ALA A 17 -1.19 7.04 -2.86
C ALA A 17 -1.10 7.56 -4.31
N GLU A 18 0.06 8.09 -4.71
CA GLU A 18 0.31 8.54 -6.08
C GLU A 18 0.15 7.40 -7.10
N LEU A 19 0.71 6.22 -6.81
CA LEU A 19 0.57 5.04 -7.67
C LEU A 19 -0.90 4.64 -7.81
N GLN A 20 -1.63 4.56 -6.71
CA GLN A 20 -3.04 4.13 -6.70
C GLN A 20 -3.93 5.12 -7.45
N VAL A 21 -3.70 6.43 -7.28
CA VAL A 21 -4.43 7.47 -8.03
C VAL A 21 -4.10 7.40 -9.52
N SER A 22 -2.80 7.36 -9.87
CA SER A 22 -2.36 7.40 -11.27
C SER A 22 -2.71 6.13 -12.07
N LYS A 23 -2.95 5.01 -11.38
CA LYS A 23 -3.27 3.71 -12.00
C LYS A 23 -4.68 3.22 -11.73
N ARG A 24 -5.55 4.01 -11.09
CA ARG A 24 -6.89 3.61 -10.66
C ARG A 24 -7.69 2.93 -11.77
N ASP A 25 -7.79 3.56 -12.94
CA ASP A 25 -8.56 3.02 -14.08
C ASP A 25 -7.94 1.74 -14.64
N PHE A 26 -6.61 1.64 -14.62
CA PHE A 26 -5.89 0.47 -15.10
C PHE A 26 -6.04 -0.73 -14.15
N LEU A 27 -6.05 -0.47 -12.84
CA LEU A 27 -6.14 -1.50 -11.80
C LEU A 27 -7.58 -1.89 -11.47
N SER A 28 -8.55 -1.00 -11.66
CA SER A 28 -9.96 -1.18 -11.29
C SER A 28 -10.61 -2.49 -11.73
N PRO A 29 -10.28 -3.11 -12.89
CA PRO A 29 -10.87 -4.40 -13.26
C PRO A 29 -10.45 -5.56 -12.33
N TRP A 30 -9.32 -5.41 -11.63
CA TRP A 30 -8.68 -6.46 -10.83
C TRP A 30 -8.63 -6.15 -9.34
N ASP A 31 -8.65 -4.87 -8.98
CA ASP A 31 -8.64 -4.44 -7.60
C ASP A 31 -10.04 -4.60 -6.97
N PRO A 32 -10.12 -5.05 -5.70
CA PRO A 32 -11.34 -4.98 -4.94
C PRO A 32 -11.87 -3.55 -4.91
N ALA A 33 -13.19 -3.38 -4.87
CA ALA A 33 -13.79 -2.06 -4.67
C ALA A 33 -13.26 -1.45 -3.35
N ARG A 34 -12.60 -0.30 -3.45
CA ARG A 34 -12.04 0.45 -2.31
C ARG A 34 -12.82 1.76 -2.13
N GLY A 35 -12.92 2.21 -0.88
CA GLY A 35 -13.39 3.55 -0.57
C GLY A 35 -12.42 4.63 -1.07
N ASP A 36 -12.87 5.88 -1.10
CA ASP A 36 -12.02 6.99 -1.54
C ASP A 36 -10.85 7.28 -0.58
N ASP A 37 -10.99 6.90 0.68
CA ASP A 37 -9.94 6.94 1.70
C ASP A 37 -8.69 6.15 1.27
N TYR A 38 -8.85 5.01 0.62
CA TYR A 38 -7.75 4.19 0.11
C TYR A 38 -6.81 4.96 -0.84
N PHE A 39 -7.30 5.99 -1.52
CA PHE A 39 -6.53 6.76 -2.51
C PHE A 39 -5.89 8.01 -1.91
N THR A 40 -5.92 8.15 -0.58
CA THR A 40 -5.29 9.24 0.16
C THR A 40 -4.02 8.78 0.86
N VAL A 41 -3.13 9.72 1.20
CA VAL A 41 -1.91 9.41 1.97
C VAL A 41 -2.28 8.91 3.37
N GLU A 42 -3.32 9.49 3.96
CA GLU A 42 -3.84 9.13 5.28
C GLU A 42 -4.41 7.70 5.30
N GLY A 43 -5.17 7.32 4.27
CA GLY A 43 -5.70 5.97 4.14
C GLY A 43 -4.61 4.93 3.87
N GLN A 44 -3.66 5.24 2.97
CA GLN A 44 -2.48 4.38 2.78
C GLN A 44 -1.69 4.22 4.08
N ARG A 45 -1.51 5.31 4.84
CA ARG A 45 -0.86 5.23 6.15
C ARG A 45 -1.59 4.30 7.12
N ALA A 46 -2.91 4.41 7.22
CA ALA A 46 -3.71 3.54 8.09
C ALA A 46 -3.58 2.06 7.69
N ASP A 47 -3.62 1.76 6.38
CA ASP A 47 -3.45 0.42 5.85
C ASP A 47 -2.04 -0.13 6.11
N VAL A 48 -1.00 0.68 5.95
CA VAL A 48 0.39 0.31 6.23
C VAL A 48 0.61 0.06 7.71
N GLU A 49 0.11 0.92 8.59
CA GLU A 49 0.18 0.73 10.05
C GLU A 49 -0.51 -0.58 10.46
N ALA A 50 -1.71 -0.86 9.93
CA ALA A 50 -2.43 -2.10 10.19
C ALA A 50 -1.66 -3.33 9.66
N ALA A 51 -1.06 -3.23 8.47
CA ALA A 51 -0.28 -4.30 7.86
C ALA A 51 1.00 -4.61 8.65
N LEU A 52 1.70 -3.57 9.12
CA LEU A 52 2.88 -3.70 9.98
C LEU A 52 2.54 -4.31 11.34
N ALA A 53 1.44 -3.87 11.98
CA ALA A 53 0.98 -4.47 13.23
C ALA A 53 0.65 -5.97 13.07
N ARG A 54 0.05 -6.36 11.93
CA ARG A 54 -0.16 -7.78 11.59
C ARG A 54 1.16 -8.52 11.35
N HIS A 55 2.14 -7.87 10.74
CA HIS A 55 3.45 -8.47 10.49
C HIS A 55 4.20 -8.75 11.80
N GLU A 56 4.14 -7.84 12.77
CA GLU A 56 4.71 -8.02 14.11
C GLU A 56 4.13 -9.25 14.83
N ARG A 57 2.88 -9.60 14.56
CA ARG A 57 2.22 -10.82 15.08
C ARG A 57 2.45 -12.07 14.22
N GLY A 58 3.18 -11.96 13.11
CA GLY A 58 3.43 -13.07 12.17
C GLY A 58 2.25 -13.41 11.26
N GLU A 59 1.26 -12.51 11.12
CA GLU A 59 0.00 -12.74 10.40
C GLU A 59 0.00 -12.21 8.94
N SER A 60 1.06 -11.50 8.54
CA SER A 60 1.19 -10.89 7.21
C SER A 60 2.67 -10.74 6.79
N MET A 61 2.90 -10.57 5.48
CA MET A 61 4.21 -10.25 4.88
C MET A 61 4.05 -9.06 3.92
N PRO A 62 3.95 -7.82 4.44
CA PRO A 62 3.63 -6.65 3.63
C PRO A 62 4.89 -6.10 2.95
N TRP A 63 5.29 -6.74 1.86
CA TRP A 63 6.50 -6.38 1.13
C TRP A 63 6.20 -5.55 -0.12
N VAL A 64 7.13 -4.67 -0.47
CA VAL A 64 7.11 -3.79 -1.64
C VAL A 64 8.38 -3.97 -2.48
N ILE A 65 8.36 -3.48 -3.72
CA ILE A 65 9.45 -3.53 -4.70
C ILE A 65 10.07 -2.15 -4.96
#